data_AF-A0A4P9W5R1-F1
#
_entry.id   AF-A0A4P9W5R1-F1
#
_cell.length_a   1.000
_cell.length_b   1.000
_cell.length_c   1.000
_cell.angle_alpha   90.00
_cell.angle_beta   90.00
_cell.angle_gamma   90.00
#
_symmetry.space_group_name_H-M   'P 1'
#
loop_
_entity.id
_entity.type
_entity.pdbx_description
1 polymer ?
#
loop_
_entity_poly.entity_id
_entity_poly.type
_entity_poly.pdbx_seq_one_letter_code
_entity_poly.pdbx_strand_id
1 'polypeptide(L)'
;MWRKDFWWLVGELQVELQMDSRGRREPLTAPTQQVDIGLYCIGHGSSYNTLSHLFNVAHCTALVATTKFVNTVNKVLYERAIGYPVLSNDGAWAVIQDGFYEKRCIPAIVGAIDGTHIPILKPLND
;
A
#
# COMPACT_ATOMS: atom_id res chain seq x y z
N MET A 1 3.98 -15.61 2.06
CA MET A 1 2.89 -15.42 1.08
C MET A 1 2.73 -16.70 0.29
N TRP A 2 1.52 -17.22 0.13
CA TRP A 2 1.31 -18.43 -0.68
C TRP A 2 1.41 -18.08 -2.16
N ARG A 3 1.86 -19.03 -2.99
CA ARG A 3 1.99 -18.82 -4.44
C ARG A 3 0.70 -18.30 -5.09
N LYS A 4 -0.46 -18.76 -4.61
CA LYS A 4 -1.77 -18.31 -5.07
C LYS A 4 -2.03 -16.82 -4.79
N ASP A 5 -1.62 -16.32 -3.63
CA ASP A 5 -1.87 -14.94 -3.21
C ASP A 5 -0.99 -13.98 -4.01
N PHE A 6 0.23 -14.41 -4.35
CA PHE A 6 1.10 -13.67 -5.25
C PHE A 6 0.47 -13.47 -6.62
N TRP A 7 0.00 -14.56 -7.25
CA TRP A 7 -0.62 -14.48 -8.57
C TRP A 7 -1.94 -13.71 -8.57
N TRP A 8 -2.70 -13.82 -7.48
CA TRP A 8 -3.85 -12.94 -7.26
C TRP A 8 -3.43 -11.46 -7.27
N LEU A 9 -2.42 -11.09 -6.48
CA LEU A 9 -1.94 -9.71 -6.41
C LEU A 9 -1.41 -9.21 -7.77
N VAL A 10 -0.64 -10.02 -8.48
CA VAL A 10 -0.21 -9.70 -9.85
C VAL A 10 -1.43 -9.45 -10.75
N GLY A 11 -2.46 -10.29 -10.67
CA GLY A 11 -3.68 -10.17 -11.44
C GLY A 11 -4.44 -8.87 -11.17
N GLU A 12 -4.49 -8.42 -9.91
CA GLU A 12 -5.13 -7.16 -9.50
C GLU A 12 -4.36 -5.93 -10.02
N LEU A 13 -3.02 -5.98 -10.01
CA LEU A 13 -2.19 -4.81 -10.32
C LEU A 13 -1.74 -4.72 -11.79
N GLN A 14 -1.83 -5.81 -12.56
CA GLN A 14 -1.22 -5.89 -13.89
C GLN A 14 -1.65 -4.79 -14.86
N VAL A 15 -2.93 -4.40 -14.86
CA VAL A 15 -3.49 -3.41 -15.81
C VAL A 15 -2.82 -2.06 -15.62
N GLU A 16 -2.55 -1.70 -14.37
CA GLU A 16 -1.96 -0.42 -13.97
C GLU A 16 -0.42 -0.45 -14.00
N LEU A 17 0.18 -1.63 -13.83
CA LEU A 17 1.64 -1.81 -13.90
C LEU A 17 2.18 -1.95 -15.34
N GLN A 18 1.32 -2.30 -16.29
CA GLN A 18 1.66 -2.32 -17.71
C GLN A 18 2.00 -0.90 -18.18
N MET A 19 3.14 -0.75 -18.85
CA MET A 19 3.54 0.54 -19.44
C MET A 19 2.88 0.72 -20.80
N ASP A 20 2.34 1.92 -21.07
CA ASP A 20 1.90 2.28 -22.42
C ASP A 20 3.11 2.26 -23.37
N SER A 21 3.08 1.35 -24.34
CA SER A 21 4.17 1.08 -25.29
C SER A 21 4.34 2.19 -26.34
N ARG A 22 3.54 3.26 -26.26
CA ARG A 22 3.47 4.35 -27.23
C ARG A 22 4.65 5.33 -27.16
N GLY A 23 5.87 4.83 -27.37
CA GLY A 23 7.02 5.66 -27.76
C GLY A 23 8.29 5.55 -26.91
N ARG A 24 8.41 4.57 -26.01
CA ARG A 24 9.66 4.32 -25.26
C ARG A 24 10.20 2.92 -25.52
N ARG A 25 11.53 2.81 -25.54
CA ARG A 25 12.28 1.53 -25.49
C ARG A 25 11.65 0.65 -24.41
N GLU A 26 11.55 -0.64 -24.71
CA GLU A 26 10.75 -1.68 -24.02
C GLU A 26 10.48 -1.45 -22.52
N PRO A 27 9.31 -1.86 -22.00
CA PRO A 27 9.03 -1.80 -20.58
C PRO A 27 10.14 -2.54 -19.82
N LEU A 28 10.95 -1.80 -19.05
CA LEU A 28 12.17 -2.33 -18.41
C LEU A 28 11.90 -3.45 -17.39
N THR A 29 10.65 -3.80 -17.11
CA THR A 29 10.27 -4.79 -16.08
C THR A 29 8.84 -5.30 -16.29
N ALA A 30 8.65 -6.61 -16.41
CA ALA A 30 7.31 -7.22 -16.48
C ALA A 30 6.50 -6.95 -15.19
N PRO A 31 5.15 -6.89 -15.23
CA PRO A 31 4.32 -6.64 -14.05
C PRO A 31 4.64 -7.57 -12.86
N THR A 32 4.89 -8.85 -13.11
CA THR A 32 5.33 -9.84 -12.12
C THR A 32 6.59 -9.40 -11.39
N GLN A 33 7.63 -9.01 -12.14
CA GLN A 33 8.91 -8.60 -11.56
C GLN A 33 8.80 -7.25 -10.83
N GLN A 34 7.90 -6.34 -11.25
CA GLN A 34 7.60 -5.12 -10.47
C GLN A 34 6.93 -5.45 -9.13
N VAL A 35 6.00 -6.42 -9.10
CA VAL A 35 5.37 -6.89 -7.86
C VAL A 35 6.39 -7.55 -6.94
N ASP A 36 7.30 -8.38 -7.46
CA ASP A 36 8.36 -9.00 -6.67
C ASP A 36 9.29 -7.96 -6.02
N ILE A 37 9.80 -7.01 -6.81
CA ILE A 37 10.67 -5.93 -6.31
C ILE A 37 9.94 -5.11 -5.23
N GLY A 38 8.69 -4.73 -5.49
CA GLY A 38 7.90 -3.93 -4.58
C GLY A 38 7.61 -4.63 -3.26
N LEU A 39 7.15 -5.89 -3.32
CA LEU A 39 6.91 -6.72 -2.14
C LEU A 39 8.18 -6.94 -1.32
N TYR A 40 9.31 -7.22 -1.99
CA TYR A 40 10.58 -7.39 -1.29
C TYR A 40 10.99 -6.08 -0.59
N CYS A 41 10.85 -4.94 -1.28
CA CYS A 41 11.18 -3.64 -0.71
C CYS A 41 10.39 -3.34 0.57
N ILE A 42 9.07 -3.49 0.55
CA ILE A 42 8.21 -3.18 1.71
C ILE A 42 8.32 -4.24 2.82
N GLY A 43 8.55 -5.50 2.46
CA GLY A 43 8.62 -6.60 3.42
C GLY A 43 9.96 -6.66 4.16
N HIS A 44 11.07 -6.34 3.49
CA HIS A 44 12.41 -6.38 4.08
C HIS A 44 12.97 -5.01 4.44
N GLY A 45 12.46 -3.90 3.89
CA GLY A 45 13.04 -2.56 4.09
C GLY A 45 14.43 -2.39 3.47
N SER A 46 14.75 -3.17 2.42
CA SER A 46 16.07 -3.17 1.79
C SER A 46 16.32 -1.91 0.95
N SER A 47 17.59 -1.51 0.83
CA SER A 47 17.99 -0.40 -0.04
C SER A 47 17.79 -0.71 -1.52
N TYR A 48 17.61 0.31 -2.35
CA TYR A 48 17.51 0.15 -3.81
C TYR A 48 18.79 -0.43 -4.45
N ASN A 49 19.96 -0.24 -3.83
CA ASN A 49 21.20 -0.91 -4.26
C ASN A 49 21.09 -2.43 -4.06
N THR A 50 20.60 -2.86 -2.91
CA THR A 50 20.37 -4.27 -2.61
C THR A 50 19.36 -4.87 -3.59
N LEU A 51 18.25 -4.17 -3.84
CA LEU A 51 17.24 -4.60 -4.82
C LEU A 51 17.81 -4.69 -6.24
N SER A 52 18.63 -3.71 -6.65
CA SER A 52 19.30 -3.70 -7.95
C SER A 52 20.14 -4.98 -8.17
N HIS A 53 20.92 -5.38 -7.16
CA HIS A 53 21.71 -6.61 -7.22
C HIS A 53 20.84 -7.86 -7.21
N LEU A 54 19.85 -7.94 -6.31
CA LEU A 54 18.99 -9.12 -6.16
C LEU A 54 18.14 -9.41 -7.40
N PHE A 55 17.60 -8.37 -8.04
CA PHE A 55 16.70 -8.49 -9.17
C PHE A 55 17.38 -8.28 -10.53
N ASN A 56 18.70 -8.07 -10.53
CA ASN A 56 19.52 -7.82 -11.72
C ASN A 56 18.95 -6.70 -12.61
N VAL A 57 18.61 -5.57 -11.97
CA VAL A 57 18.09 -4.37 -12.64
C VAL A 57 18.94 -3.18 -12.26
N ALA A 58 18.94 -2.11 -13.06
CA ALA A 58 19.58 -0.87 -12.67
C ALA A 58 18.95 -0.30 -11.39
N HIS A 59 19.74 0.41 -10.57
CA HIS A 59 19.26 1.09 -9.36
C HIS A 59 18.00 1.94 -9.60
N CYS A 60 18.00 2.74 -10.67
CA CYS A 60 16.86 3.55 -11.05
C CYS A 60 15.62 2.71 -11.42
N THR A 61 15.82 1.53 -11.99
CA THR A 61 14.73 0.60 -12.31
C THR A 61 14.12 0.01 -11.03
N ALA A 62 14.94 -0.38 -10.05
CA ALA A 62 14.44 -0.84 -8.75
C ALA A 62 13.61 0.23 -8.03
N LEU A 63 14.10 1.48 -8.04
CA LEU A 63 13.37 2.64 -7.51
C LEU A 63 12.03 2.85 -8.23
N VAL A 64 12.03 2.90 -9.57
CA VAL A 64 10.82 3.13 -10.37
C VAL A 64 9.82 1.99 -10.20
N ALA A 65 10.27 0.73 -10.19
CA ALA A 65 9.42 -0.44 -9.98
C ALA A 65 8.76 -0.41 -8.60
N THR A 66 9.52 -0.10 -7.55
CA THR A 66 8.99 0.02 -6.18
C THR A 66 7.96 1.14 -6.08
N THR A 67 8.29 2.33 -6.58
CA THR A 67 7.38 3.49 -6.55
C THR A 67 6.08 3.20 -7.30
N LYS A 68 6.18 2.60 -8.49
CA LYS A 68 4.99 2.19 -9.25
C LYS A 68 4.16 1.17 -8.50
N PHE A 69 4.79 0.13 -7.96
CA PHE A 69 4.11 -0.89 -7.18
C PHE A 69 3.32 -0.27 -6.02
N VAL A 70 3.94 0.57 -5.19
CA VAL A 70 3.28 1.22 -4.05
C VAL A 70 2.11 2.10 -4.50
N ASN A 71 2.32 2.91 -5.53
CA ASN A 71 1.27 3.78 -6.07
C ASN A 71 0.10 2.97 -6.63
N THR A 72 0.37 1.86 -7.34
CA THR A 72 -0.66 0.99 -7.90
C THR A 72 -1.42 0.24 -6.81
N VAL A 73 -0.73 -0.26 -5.77
CA VAL A 73 -1.40 -0.88 -4.61
C VAL A 73 -2.33 0.13 -3.94
N ASN A 74 -1.88 1.35 -3.71
CA ASN A 74 -2.73 2.40 -3.14
C ASN A 74 -3.90 2.76 -4.06
N LYS A 75 -3.68 2.81 -5.38
CA LYS A 75 -4.76 3.10 -6.33
C LYS A 75 -5.84 2.01 -6.37
N VAL A 76 -5.44 0.74 -6.37
CA VAL A 76 -6.33 -0.39 -6.64
C VAL A 76 -6.92 -1.01 -5.37
N LEU A 77 -6.15 -1.08 -4.29
CA LEU A 77 -6.50 -1.86 -3.11
C LEU A 77 -6.85 -1.01 -1.89
N TYR A 78 -6.51 0.27 -1.87
CA TYR A 78 -6.71 1.12 -0.69
C TYR A 78 -8.16 1.15 -0.22
N GLU A 79 -9.11 1.47 -1.11
CA GLU A 79 -10.53 1.57 -0.75
C GLU A 79 -11.14 0.21 -0.33
N ARG A 80 -10.55 -0.89 -0.81
CA ARG A 80 -10.99 -2.25 -0.45
C ARG A 80 -10.40 -2.71 0.89
N ALA A 81 -9.18 -2.28 1.20
CA ALA A 81 -8.43 -2.71 2.37
C ALA A 81 -8.69 -1.82 3.59
N ILE A 82 -8.95 -0.53 3.38
CA ILE A 82 -9.15 0.46 4.43
C ILE A 82 -10.60 0.96 4.37
N GLY A 83 -11.36 0.62 5.41
CA GLY A 83 -12.69 1.14 5.66
C GLY A 83 -12.74 1.88 6.99
N TYR A 84 -13.43 3.02 7.00
CA TYR A 84 -13.76 3.74 8.23
C TYR A 84 -15.27 3.64 8.47
N PRO A 85 -15.73 3.57 9.73
CA PRO A 85 -17.13 3.84 10.03
C PRO A 85 -17.51 5.21 9.48
N VAL A 86 -18.76 5.36 9.03
CA VAL A 86 -19.26 6.67 8.60
C VAL A 86 -19.22 7.61 9.81
N LEU A 87 -18.67 8.82 9.64
CA LEU A 87 -18.53 9.81 10.73
C LEU A 87 -19.86 10.10 11.45
N SER A 88 -20.98 10.04 10.75
CA SER A 88 -22.32 10.26 11.32
C SER A 88 -22.90 9.05 12.07
N ASN A 89 -22.20 7.93 12.16
CA ASN A 89 -22.67 6.72 12.83
C ASN A 89 -22.10 6.60 14.26
N ASP A 90 -22.60 7.45 15.16
CA ASP A 90 -22.16 7.52 16.56
C ASP A 90 -22.16 6.16 17.28
N GLY A 91 -23.12 5.29 16.95
CA GLY A 91 -23.21 3.94 17.52
C GLY A 91 -22.03 3.04 17.12
N ALA A 92 -21.58 3.11 15.87
CA ALA A 92 -20.41 2.35 15.42
C ALA A 92 -19.12 2.85 16.09
N TRP A 93 -18.99 4.17 16.29
CA TRP A 93 -17.86 4.76 16.99
C TRP A 93 -17.81 4.36 18.47
N ALA A 94 -18.97 4.33 19.15
CA ALA A 94 -19.08 3.90 20.53
C ALA A 94 -18.63 2.44 20.72
N VAL A 95 -19.06 1.53 19.84
CA VAL A 95 -18.64 0.12 19.89
C VAL A 95 -17.12 -0.04 19.75
N ILE A 96 -16.49 0.74 18.87
CA ILE A 96 -15.02 0.71 18.71
C ILE A 96 -14.35 1.23 19.98
N GLN A 97 -14.85 2.35 20.51
CA GLN A 97 -14.32 2.96 21.72
C GLN A 97 -14.39 2.01 22.92
N ASP A 98 -15.53 1.35 23.10
CA ASP A 98 -15.73 0.37 24.17
C ASP A 98 -14.74 -0.80 24.04
N GLY A 99 -14.55 -1.31 22.82
CA GLY A 99 -13.59 -2.39 22.57
C GLY A 99 -12.13 -2.01 22.86
N PHE A 100 -11.72 -0.76 22.64
CA PHE A 100 -10.40 -0.28 23.05
C PHE A 100 -10.32 -0.06 24.56
N TYR A 101 -11.37 0.49 25.15
CA TYR A 101 -11.46 0.70 26.59
C TYR A 101 -11.36 -0.61 27.36
N GLU A 102 -12.09 -1.65 26.96
CA GLU A 102 -12.01 -2.99 27.57
C GLU A 102 -10.59 -3.57 27.53
N LYS A 103 -9.83 -3.31 26.47
CA LYS A 103 -8.48 -3.88 26.28
C LYS A 103 -7.37 -3.07 26.91
N ARG A 104 -7.56 -1.76 27.07
CA ARG A 104 -6.48 -0.81 27.40
C ARG A 104 -6.79 0.14 28.56
N CYS A 105 -8.04 0.19 29.03
CA CYS A 105 -8.52 1.09 30.09
C CYS A 105 -8.27 2.58 29.81
N ILE A 106 -8.13 2.97 28.54
CA ILE A 106 -7.99 4.37 28.14
C ILE A 106 -9.29 4.79 27.46
N PRO A 107 -10.04 5.76 28.03
CA PRO A 107 -11.33 6.19 27.47
C PRO A 107 -11.11 6.98 26.17
N ALA A 108 -12.16 7.06 25.35
CA ALA A 108 -12.18 7.84 24.10
C ALA A 108 -11.10 7.47 23.06
N ILE A 109 -10.60 6.22 23.09
CA ILE A 109 -9.74 5.71 22.02
C ILE A 109 -10.58 5.05 20.94
N VAL A 110 -10.55 5.62 19.73
CA VAL A 110 -10.92 4.93 18.49
C VAL A 110 -9.64 4.71 17.69
N GLY A 111 -9.08 3.50 17.77
CA GLY A 111 -7.83 3.20 17.09
C GLY A 111 -8.01 3.18 15.58
N ALA A 112 -7.23 4.00 14.87
CA ALA A 112 -6.98 3.80 13.45
C ALA A 112 -5.91 2.71 13.29
N ILE A 113 -6.03 1.86 12.28
CA ILE A 113 -4.93 0.96 11.90
C ILE A 113 -3.78 1.85 11.42
N ASP A 114 -2.76 1.92 12.26
CA ASP A 114 -1.54 2.68 12.04
C ASP A 114 -0.85 2.19 10.76
N GLY A 115 -0.70 3.11 9.80
CA GLY A 115 -0.27 2.88 8.43
C GLY A 115 -1.10 3.66 7.42
N THR A 116 -2.34 4.02 7.75
CA THR A 116 -3.16 4.89 6.92
C THR A 116 -3.34 6.24 7.59
N HIS A 117 -2.88 7.28 6.91
CA HIS A 117 -3.00 8.67 7.34
C HIS A 117 -4.45 8.92 7.73
N ILE A 118 -4.72 9.21 9.01
CA ILE A 118 -5.95 9.90 9.37
C ILE A 118 -5.85 11.24 8.64
N PRO A 119 -6.77 11.59 7.72
CA PRO A 119 -6.76 12.91 7.12
C PRO A 119 -7.07 13.92 8.22
N ILE A 120 -6.02 14.44 8.85
CA ILE A 120 -6.12 15.57 9.77
C ILE A 120 -6.44 16.76 8.88
N LEU A 121 -7.71 17.16 8.90
CA LEU A 121 -8.12 18.40 8.26
C LEU A 121 -7.32 19.53 8.90
N LYS A 122 -6.71 20.37 8.05
CA LYS A 122 -6.13 21.63 8.51
C LYS A 122 -7.20 22.37 9.32
N PRO A 123 -6.87 22.92 10.49
CA PRO A 123 -7.80 23.80 11.20
C PRO A 123 -8.34 24.87 10.23
N LEU A 124 -9.63 25.22 10.34
CA LEU A 124 -10.09 26.44 9.70
C LEU A 124 -9.22 27.58 10.24
N ASN A 125 -8.64 28.36 9.33
CA ASN A 125 -7.58 29.35 9.58
C ASN A 125 -7.77 30.15 10.88
N ASP A 126 -6.64 30.49 11.54
CA ASP A 126 -6.53 31.61 12.47
C ASP A 126 -6.86 32.95 11.79
#